data_AF-A0A4C1T967-F1
#
_entry.id   AF-A0A4C1T967-F1
#
_cell.length_a   1.000
_cell.length_b   1.000
_cell.length_c   1.000
_cell.angle_alpha   90.00
_cell.angle_beta   90.00
_cell.angle_gamma   90.00
#
_symmetry.space_group_name_H-M   'P 1'
#
loop_
_entity.id
_entity.type
_entity.pdbx_description
1 polymer ?
#
loop_
_entity_poly.entity_id
_entity_poly.type
_entity_poly.pdbx_seq_one_letter_code
_entity_poly.pdbx_strand_id
1 'polypeptide(L)' 'MTLPSAARVYTDVNSHKPDEYWDYENYVVDWANQDDYQLVRKLGRGKYSR' A
#
# COMPACT_ATOMS: atom_id res chain seq x y z
N MET A 1 -25.55 -20.65 7.19
CA MET A 1 -24.22 -20.59 6.54
C MET A 1 -24.29 -19.55 5.45
N THR A 2 -23.45 -18.52 5.49
CA THR A 2 -23.35 -17.53 4.41
C THR A 2 -22.65 -18.17 3.21
N LEU A 3 -23.14 -17.89 2.00
CA LEU A 3 -22.49 -18.34 0.77
C LEU A 3 -21.26 -17.48 0.48
N PRO A 4 -20.18 -18.05 -0.07
CA PRO A 4 -19.02 -17.26 -0.49
C PRO A 4 -19.40 -16.31 -1.63
N SER A 5 -18.81 -15.11 -1.62
CA SER A 5 -18.98 -14.10 -2.67
C SER A 5 -17.63 -13.82 -3.32
N ALA A 6 -17.60 -13.72 -4.64
CA ALA A 6 -16.43 -13.32 -5.41
C ALA A 6 -16.69 -11.98 -6.11
N ALA A 7 -15.63 -11.24 -6.42
CA ALA A 7 -15.74 -10.06 -7.26
C ALA A 7 -16.28 -10.45 -8.64
N ARG A 8 -17.08 -9.57 -9.26
CA ARG A 8 -17.62 -9.78 -10.62
C ARG A 8 -16.60 -9.50 -11.71
N VAL A 9 -15.61 -8.67 -11.40
CA VAL A 9 -14.54 -8.22 -12.30
C VAL A 9 -13.24 -8.18 -11.50
N TYR A 10 -12.12 -8.42 -12.19
CA TYR A 10 -10.77 -8.43 -11.60
C TYR A 10 -10.55 -9.42 -10.45
N THR A 11 -11.32 -10.51 -10.43
CA THR A 11 -11.32 -11.51 -9.35
C THR A 11 -9.95 -12.09 -9.06
N ASP A 12 -9.19 -12.40 -10.12
CA ASP A 12 -7.93 -13.13 -10.00
C ASP A 12 -6.72 -12.29 -10.44
N VAL A 13 -6.85 -10.96 -10.47
CA VAL A 13 -5.78 -10.09 -11.00
C VAL A 13 -4.47 -10.28 -10.22
N ASN A 14 -4.53 -10.37 -8.90
CA ASN A 14 -3.34 -10.58 -8.09
C ASN A 14 -2.71 -11.96 -8.31
N SER A 15 -3.51 -12.99 -8.60
CA SER A 15 -3.01 -14.34 -8.89
C SER A 15 -2.23 -14.44 -10.20
N HIS A 16 -2.46 -13.52 -11.15
CA HIS A 16 -1.71 -13.42 -12.39
C HIS A 16 -0.47 -12.51 -12.27
N LYS A 17 -0.22 -11.92 -11.11
CA LYS A 17 0.94 -11.07 -10.83
C LYS A 17 1.97 -11.85 -10.03
N PRO A 18 3.27 -11.49 -10.14
CA PRO A 18 4.29 -11.98 -9.23
C PRO A 18 3.94 -11.64 -7.78
N ASP A 19 4.44 -12.44 -6.84
CA ASP A 19 4.16 -12.29 -5.41
C ASP A 19 4.55 -10.90 -4.88
N GLU A 20 5.68 -10.36 -5.35
CA GLU A 20 6.18 -9.01 -5.04
C GLU A 20 5.16 -7.89 -5.27
N TYR A 21 4.15 -8.10 -6.12
CA TYR A 21 3.14 -7.09 -6.42
C TYR A 21 2.15 -6.86 -5.29
N TRP A 22 1.76 -7.93 -4.59
CA TRP A 22 0.70 -7.88 -3.57
C TRP A 22 1.20 -8.24 -2.17
N ASP A 23 2.31 -8.96 -2.07
CA ASP A 23 2.93 -9.36 -0.82
C ASP A 23 3.80 -8.23 -0.23
N TYR A 24 3.12 -7.20 0.26
CA TYR A 24 3.76 -6.05 0.90
C TYR A 24 4.42 -6.40 2.24
N GLU A 25 4.16 -7.58 2.83
CA GLU A 25 4.78 -8.00 4.10
C GLU A 25 6.23 -8.42 3.90
N ASN A 26 6.53 -9.02 2.75
CA ASN A 26 7.88 -9.42 2.38
C ASN A 26 8.64 -8.32 1.60
N TYR A 27 8.01 -7.18 1.31
CA TYR A 27 8.65 -6.07 0.61
C TYR A 27 9.67 -5.35 1.50
N VAL A 28 10.91 -5.24 1.00
CA VAL A 28 11.99 -4.51 1.67
C VAL A 28 12.00 -3.07 1.16
N VAL A 29 11.65 -2.12 2.04
CA VAL A 29 11.69 -0.69 1.74
C VAL A 29 13.13 -0.18 1.80
N ASP A 30 13.57 0.47 0.72
CA ASP A 30 14.81 1.26 0.73
C ASP A 30 14.53 2.67 1.26
N TRP A 31 15.06 2.99 2.44
CA TRP A 31 14.83 4.26 3.11
C TRP A 31 15.92 5.27 2.75
N ALA A 32 15.52 6.36 2.10
CA ALA A 32 16.41 7.48 1.78
C ALA A 32 16.67 8.39 3.00
N ASN A 33 17.64 9.30 2.87
CA ASN A 33 17.97 10.26 3.92
C ASN A 33 16.91 11.37 4.03
N GLN A 34 16.35 11.57 5.22
CA GLN A 34 15.38 12.64 5.45
C GLN A 34 16.02 14.02 5.46
N ASP A 35 17.31 14.14 5.80
CA ASP A 35 18.02 15.43 5.89
C ASP A 35 18.13 16.15 4.54
N ASP A 36 17.88 15.44 3.43
CA ASP A 36 17.78 16.02 2.09
C ASP A 36 16.57 16.96 1.94
N TYR A 37 15.63 16.95 2.91
CA TYR A 37 14.40 17.72 2.89
C TYR A 37 14.19 18.55 4.16
N GLN A 38 13.64 19.76 4.00
CA GLN A 38 13.26 20.64 5.11
C GLN A 38 11.76 20.94 5.10
N LEU A 39 11.14 20.87 6.29
CA LEU A 39 9.74 21.21 6.47
C LEU A 39 9.55 22.72 6.52
N VAL A 40 8.76 23.27 5.58
CA VAL A 40 8.45 24.71 5.52
C VAL A 40 7.22 25.06 6.36
N ARG A 41 6.15 24.26 6.24
CA ARG A 41 4.91 24.44 7.00
C ARG A 41 4.04 23.19 6.98
N LYS A 42 3.15 23.08 7.96
CA LYS A 42 2.12 22.05 8.02
C LYS A 42 1.00 22.30 7.00
N LEU A 43 0.53 21.27 6.31
CA LEU A 43 -0.56 21.38 5.33
C LEU A 43 -1.95 21.04 5.90
N GLY A 44 -2.04 20.09 6.83
CA GLY A 44 -3.32 19.61 7.34
C GLY A 44 -3.14 18.50 8.37
N ARG A 45 -4.19 17.76 8.72
CA ARG A 45 -4.08 16.57 9.58
C ARG A 45 -5.08 15.50 9.15
N GLY A 46 -4.58 14.30 8.87
CA GLY A 46 -5.39 13.11 8.64
C GLY A 46 -5.46 12.20 9.86
N LYS A 47 -6.22 11.11 9.77
CA LYS A 47 -6.25 10.07 10.82
C LYS A 47 -4.88 9.39 11.00
N TYR A 48 -4.14 9.25 9.90
CA TYR A 48 -2.85 8.55 9.84
C TYR A 48 -1.69 9.44 9.35
N SER A 49 -1.90 10.76 9.19
CA SER A 49 -0.90 11.70 8.67
C SER A 49 -0.94 13.08 9.34
N ARG A 50 0.20 13.79 9.33
CA ARG A 50 0.43 15.05 10.06
C ARG A 50 0.88 16.19 9.15
#